data_AF-A0A498MLH5-F1
#
_entry.id   AF-A0A498MLH5-F1
#
_cell.length_a   1.000
_cell.length_b   1.000
_cell.length_c   1.000
_cell.angle_alpha   90.00
_cell.angle_beta   90.00
_cell.angle_gamma   90.00
#
_symmetry.space_group_name_H-M   'P 1'
#
loop_
_entity.id
_entity.type
_entity.pdbx_description
1 polymer ?
#
loop_
_entity_poly.entity_id
_entity_poly.type
_entity_poly.pdbx_seq_one_letter_code
_entity_poly.pdbx_strand_id
1 'polypeptide(L)'
;MSREARKGALGAANPSFNLLKIVRNFLNRDLPDDAHLLASGRLFVSLTRVSDGTNVLLSEFDSKEDLIQALICSCFYPLYCGVIPPSYHGIRYVDGALSDNMPFSSLRNTITISPFSGESDISPYGNPFYFHDIYYNNVSIHINFINAHRVVIAFFPPEPEVLAEMCQNGYKDAFLFLKQNELLKPSSPLSELTLIDEWENIPTSKKCISENNLSVTGNSKNILPDSIKKEAFEISKAPELKFRDCHSNAQEKEINAPEDS
;
A
#
# COMPACT_ATOMS: atom_id res chain seq x y z
N MET A 1 -5.32 -4.85 14.22
CA MET A 1 -6.23 -5.25 13.13
C MET A 1 -6.12 -6.74 12.82
N SER A 2 -4.96 -7.24 12.36
CA SER A 2 -4.71 -8.68 12.08
C SER A 2 -5.05 -9.63 13.24
N ARG A 3 -4.65 -9.30 14.47
CA ARG A 3 -5.07 -10.06 15.67
C ARG A 3 -6.59 -10.11 15.87
N GLU A 4 -7.29 -9.00 15.64
CA GLU A 4 -8.76 -8.94 15.77
C GLU A 4 -9.44 -9.77 14.67
N ALA A 5 -8.92 -9.72 13.44
CA ALA A 5 -9.41 -10.51 12.33
C ALA A 5 -9.31 -12.02 12.59
N ARG A 6 -8.34 -12.49 13.39
CA ARG A 6 -8.16 -13.93 13.67
C ARG A 6 -8.79 -14.42 14.98
N LYS A 7 -9.49 -13.58 15.74
CA LYS A 7 -10.09 -14.01 17.04
C LYS A 7 -11.17 -15.08 16.90
N GLY A 8 -11.88 -15.11 15.77
CA GLY A 8 -12.97 -16.05 15.53
C GLY A 8 -12.56 -17.23 14.64
N ALA A 9 -13.28 -18.35 14.73
CA ALA A 9 -13.02 -19.56 13.94
C ALA A 9 -13.04 -19.35 12.40
N LEU A 10 -13.76 -18.32 11.93
CA LEU A 10 -13.84 -17.94 10.51
C LEU A 10 -12.87 -16.81 10.12
N GLY A 11 -11.98 -16.40 11.02
CA GLY A 11 -11.06 -15.30 10.78
C GLY A 11 -11.78 -14.02 10.36
N ALA A 12 -11.28 -13.36 9.30
CA ALA A 12 -11.84 -12.13 8.76
C ALA A 12 -13.26 -12.29 8.18
N ALA A 13 -13.70 -13.53 7.93
CA ALA A 13 -15.09 -13.82 7.54
C ALA A 13 -16.04 -13.98 8.74
N ASN A 14 -15.55 -13.80 9.97
CA ASN A 14 -16.40 -13.84 11.15
C ASN A 14 -17.36 -12.63 11.17
N PRO A 15 -18.69 -12.82 11.32
CA PRO A 15 -19.65 -11.72 11.33
C PRO A 15 -19.44 -10.66 12.41
N SER A 16 -18.72 -10.97 13.49
CA SER A 16 -18.36 -10.02 14.54
C SER A 16 -17.13 -9.16 14.20
N PHE A 17 -16.36 -9.53 13.19
CA PHE A 17 -15.24 -8.74 12.69
C PHE A 17 -15.77 -7.62 11.80
N ASN A 18 -15.62 -6.38 12.27
CA ASN A 18 -15.97 -5.20 11.49
C ASN A 18 -14.70 -4.39 11.22
N LEU A 19 -14.11 -4.64 10.05
CA LEU A 19 -12.88 -3.98 9.61
C LEU A 19 -13.01 -2.45 9.64
N LEU A 20 -14.09 -1.90 9.09
CA LEU A 20 -14.27 -0.45 9.00
C LEU A 20 -14.46 0.21 10.37
N LYS A 21 -15.12 -0.45 11.32
CA LYS A 21 -15.19 0.04 12.70
C LYS A 21 -13.80 0.12 13.33
N ILE A 22 -12.97 -0.89 13.12
CA ILE A 22 -11.60 -0.93 13.61
C ILE A 22 -10.77 0.18 12.95
N VAL A 23 -10.84 0.33 11.63
CA VAL A 23 -10.16 1.39 10.88
C VAL A 23 -10.58 2.77 11.38
N ARG A 24 -11.89 3.04 11.48
CA ARG A 24 -12.41 4.32 11.96
C ARG A 24 -11.92 4.67 13.36
N ASN A 25 -11.88 3.69 14.27
CA ASN A 25 -11.36 3.90 15.62
C ASN A 25 -9.86 4.25 15.62
N PHE A 26 -9.07 3.60 14.77
CA PHE A 26 -7.66 3.92 14.61
C PHE A 26 -7.45 5.33 14.04
N LEU A 27 -8.15 5.67 12.96
CA LEU A 27 -8.04 7.00 12.34
C LEU A 27 -8.45 8.11 13.31
N ASN A 28 -9.54 7.93 14.07
CA ASN A 28 -9.97 8.91 15.06
C ASN A 28 -8.94 9.13 16.17
N ARG A 29 -8.30 8.05 16.64
CA ARG A 29 -7.32 8.08 17.72
C ARG A 29 -5.97 8.65 17.28
N ASP A 30 -5.51 8.30 16.07
CA ASP A 30 -4.13 8.52 15.66
C ASP A 30 -3.95 9.75 14.74
N LEU A 31 -4.99 10.18 14.02
CA LEU A 31 -4.91 11.41 13.24
C LEU A 31 -4.98 12.64 14.15
N PRO A 32 -4.17 13.68 13.90
CA PRO A 32 -4.30 14.96 14.60
C PRO A 32 -5.62 15.65 14.25
N ASP A 33 -6.10 16.56 15.09
CA ASP A 33 -7.41 17.20 14.92
C ASP A 33 -7.50 18.09 13.66
N ASP A 34 -6.37 18.61 13.20
CA ASP A 34 -6.21 19.41 11.98
C ASP A 34 -5.79 18.57 10.75
N ALA A 35 -5.87 17.23 10.81
CA ALA A 35 -5.44 16.35 9.73
C ALA A 35 -6.05 16.68 8.35
N HIS A 36 -7.31 17.12 8.32
CA HIS A 36 -8.00 17.55 7.11
C HIS A 36 -7.32 18.75 6.44
N LEU A 37 -6.83 19.73 7.22
CA LEU A 37 -6.08 20.88 6.70
C LEU A 37 -4.71 20.47 6.17
N LEU A 38 -4.05 19.53 6.84
CA LEU A 38 -2.74 19.01 6.42
C LEU A 38 -2.82 18.14 5.15
N ALA A 39 -3.97 17.49 4.95
CA ALA A 39 -4.24 16.59 3.83
C ALA A 39 -4.83 17.30 2.61
N SER A 40 -5.66 18.33 2.80
CA SER A 40 -6.27 19.10 1.72
C SER A 40 -5.24 19.59 0.68
N GLY A 41 -5.54 19.36 -0.59
CA GLY A 41 -4.66 19.70 -1.72
C GLY A 41 -3.38 18.86 -1.84
N ARG A 42 -3.12 17.93 -0.90
CA ARG A 42 -1.91 17.08 -0.85
C ARG A 42 -2.21 15.59 -0.92
N LEU A 43 -3.34 15.17 -0.35
CA LEU A 43 -3.85 13.81 -0.40
C LEU A 43 -4.99 13.76 -1.43
N PHE A 44 -4.94 12.74 -2.28
CA PHE A 44 -6.00 12.43 -3.25
C PHE A 44 -6.54 11.03 -2.94
N VAL A 45 -7.85 10.93 -2.67
CA VAL A 45 -8.52 9.68 -2.29
C VAL A 45 -9.42 9.22 -3.42
N SER A 46 -9.10 8.07 -4.00
CA SER A 46 -9.87 7.44 -5.09
C SER A 46 -11.10 6.73 -4.52
N LEU A 47 -12.28 7.04 -5.06
CA LEU A 47 -13.55 6.43 -4.68
C LEU A 47 -14.29 5.96 -5.92
N THR A 48 -14.99 4.81 -5.82
CA THR A 48 -15.90 4.36 -6.87
C THR A 48 -17.34 4.70 -6.46
N ARG A 49 -18.02 5.55 -7.23
CA ARG A 49 -19.43 5.91 -6.97
C ARG A 49 -20.34 4.73 -7.33
N VAL A 50 -21.22 4.35 -6.40
CA VAL A 50 -22.07 3.16 -6.57
C VAL A 50 -23.10 3.31 -7.69
N SER A 51 -23.63 4.51 -7.92
CA SER A 51 -24.74 4.73 -8.85
C SER A 51 -24.39 4.51 -10.32
N ASP A 52 -23.14 4.76 -10.70
CA ASP A 52 -22.68 4.77 -12.08
C ASP A 52 -21.31 4.09 -12.28
N GLY A 53 -20.68 3.60 -11.21
CA GLY A 53 -19.35 2.97 -11.26
C GLY A 53 -18.21 3.95 -11.54
N THR A 54 -18.47 5.25 -11.57
CA THR A 54 -17.47 6.24 -11.94
C THR A 54 -16.47 6.49 -10.81
N ASN A 55 -15.23 6.74 -11.19
CA ASN A 55 -14.21 7.17 -10.24
C ASN A 55 -14.43 8.63 -9.82
N VAL A 56 -14.20 8.93 -8.55
CA VAL A 56 -14.16 10.26 -7.98
C VAL A 56 -12.88 10.39 -7.16
N LEU A 57 -12.07 11.40 -7.49
CA LEU A 57 -10.85 11.71 -6.76
C LEU A 57 -11.10 12.90 -5.83
N LEU A 58 -11.10 12.65 -4.52
CA LEU A 58 -11.30 13.69 -3.51
C LEU A 58 -9.96 14.24 -3.03
N SER A 59 -9.82 15.56 -2.95
CA SER A 59 -8.62 16.21 -2.43
C SER A 59 -8.88 17.28 -1.38
N GLU A 60 -10.14 17.60 -1.10
CA GLU A 60 -10.54 18.64 -0.15
C GLU A 60 -11.44 18.06 0.92
N PHE A 61 -11.18 18.43 2.17
CA PHE A 61 -11.85 17.87 3.35
C PHE A 61 -12.23 18.99 4.32
N ASP A 62 -13.51 19.09 4.67
CA ASP A 62 -14.04 20.19 5.49
C ASP A 62 -13.71 20.01 6.99
N SER A 63 -13.43 18.79 7.43
CA SER A 63 -13.11 18.46 8.82
C SER A 63 -12.37 17.13 8.95
N LYS A 64 -11.82 16.83 10.14
CA LYS A 64 -11.23 15.51 10.45
C LYS A 64 -12.22 14.37 10.21
N GLU A 65 -13.48 14.53 10.60
CA GLU A 65 -14.51 13.51 10.37
C GLU A 65 -14.82 13.35 8.88
N ASP A 66 -14.80 14.44 8.11
CA ASP A 66 -14.99 14.43 6.66
C ASP A 66 -13.86 13.64 5.96
N LEU A 67 -12.60 13.92 6.31
CA LEU A 67 -11.44 13.14 5.85
C LEU A 67 -11.56 11.66 6.22
N ILE A 68 -11.89 11.35 7.47
CA ILE A 68 -12.06 9.97 7.94
C ILE A 68 -13.18 9.28 7.15
N GLN A 69 -14.28 9.97 6.86
CA GLN A 69 -15.39 9.41 6.13
C GLN A 69 -15.01 9.11 4.67
N ALA A 70 -14.25 9.98 4.01
CA ALA A 70 -13.68 9.72 2.69
C ALA A 70 -12.78 8.47 2.70
N LEU A 71 -11.88 8.35 3.68
CA LEU A 71 -11.01 7.16 3.82
C LEU A 71 -11.82 5.88 4.09
N ILE A 72 -12.89 5.95 4.88
CA ILE A 72 -13.76 4.80 5.14
C ILE A 72 -14.49 4.36 3.86
N CYS A 73 -14.96 5.29 3.04
CA CYS A 73 -15.49 4.98 1.71
C CYS A 73 -14.44 4.31 0.82
N SER A 74 -13.21 4.84 0.80
CA SER A 74 -12.11 4.31 -0.01
C SER A 74 -11.65 2.92 0.39
N CYS A 75 -11.89 2.49 1.64
CA CYS A 75 -11.52 1.15 2.11
C CYS A 75 -12.71 0.17 2.13
N PHE A 76 -13.90 0.56 1.66
CA PHE A 76 -15.06 -0.33 1.62
C PHE A 76 -14.96 -1.25 0.39
N TYR A 77 -14.39 -2.44 0.55
CA TYR A 77 -14.46 -3.48 -0.47
C TYR A 77 -15.80 -4.25 -0.33
N PRO A 78 -16.69 -4.23 -1.34
CA PRO A 78 -18.00 -4.87 -1.27
C PRO A 78 -17.91 -6.35 -0.90
N LEU A 79 -18.92 -6.85 -0.17
CA LEU A 79 -19.03 -8.21 0.36
C LEU A 79 -18.03 -8.54 1.47
N TYR A 80 -16.80 -8.03 1.40
CA TYR A 80 -15.78 -8.19 2.44
C TYR A 80 -16.05 -7.29 3.65
N CYS A 81 -16.28 -5.99 3.41
CA CYS A 81 -16.57 -5.02 4.46
C CYS A 81 -18.07 -4.97 4.84
N GLY A 82 -18.93 -5.66 4.08
CA GLY A 82 -20.38 -5.67 4.24
C GLY A 82 -21.13 -5.47 2.91
N VAL A 83 -22.46 -5.35 2.98
CA VAL A 83 -23.33 -5.20 1.80
C VAL A 83 -23.92 -3.80 1.62
N ILE A 84 -23.82 -2.95 2.64
CA ILE A 84 -24.31 -1.56 2.59
C ILE A 84 -23.10 -0.62 2.55
N PRO A 85 -22.77 -0.02 1.40
CA PRO A 85 -21.65 0.91 1.29
C PRO A 85 -21.86 2.17 2.15
N PRO A 86 -20.80 2.74 2.76
CA PRO A 86 -20.89 4.02 3.45
C PRO A 86 -21.26 5.16 2.49
N SER A 87 -21.78 6.25 3.05
CA SER A 87 -22.11 7.47 2.30
C SER A 87 -21.14 8.60 2.64
N TYR A 88 -20.75 9.37 1.63
CA TYR A 88 -20.00 10.63 1.76
C TYR A 88 -20.84 11.73 1.11
N HIS A 89 -21.20 12.78 1.87
CA HIS A 89 -22.13 13.84 1.47
C HIS A 89 -23.43 13.33 0.81
N GLY A 90 -24.02 12.28 1.39
CA GLY A 90 -25.28 11.67 0.93
C GLY A 90 -25.15 10.69 -0.25
N ILE A 91 -23.98 10.58 -0.88
CA ILE A 91 -23.73 9.68 -2.01
C ILE A 91 -22.98 8.43 -1.53
N ARG A 92 -23.33 7.25 -2.05
CA ARG A 92 -22.69 5.98 -1.68
C ARG A 92 -21.45 5.70 -2.51
N TYR A 93 -20.39 5.29 -1.84
CA TYR A 93 -19.10 4.98 -2.44
C TYR A 93 -18.55 3.64 -1.93
N VAL A 94 -17.75 3.01 -2.77
CA VAL A 94 -16.96 1.82 -2.47
C VAL A 94 -15.49 2.09 -2.81
N ASP A 95 -14.63 1.11 -2.52
CA ASP A 95 -13.18 1.18 -2.74
C ASP A 95 -12.82 1.71 -4.14
N GLY A 96 -11.87 2.64 -4.18
CA GLY A 96 -11.36 3.23 -5.42
C GLY A 96 -10.72 2.20 -6.35
N ALA A 97 -10.17 1.12 -5.81
CA ALA A 97 -9.55 0.04 -6.57
C ALA A 97 -10.49 -0.63 -7.58
N LEU A 98 -11.81 -0.45 -7.44
CA LEU A 98 -12.83 -0.98 -8.36
C LEU A 98 -13.05 -0.12 -9.61
N SER A 99 -12.55 1.12 -9.64
CA SER A 99 -12.60 1.98 -10.84
C SER A 99 -11.23 2.57 -11.22
N ASP A 100 -10.40 2.94 -10.25
CA ASP A 100 -9.05 3.45 -10.45
C ASP A 100 -8.18 3.17 -9.22
N ASN A 101 -7.38 2.11 -9.29
CA ASN A 101 -6.56 1.60 -8.18
C ASN A 101 -5.20 2.32 -8.08
N MET A 102 -4.72 2.90 -9.18
CA MET A 102 -3.52 3.71 -9.20
C MET A 102 -3.79 4.97 -10.01
N PRO A 103 -4.46 5.96 -9.39
CA PRO A 103 -4.79 7.20 -10.07
C PRO A 103 -3.53 7.87 -10.58
N PHE A 104 -3.49 8.05 -11.91
CA PHE A 104 -2.34 8.63 -12.57
C PHE A 104 -2.23 10.11 -12.23
N SER A 105 -1.01 10.56 -11.92
CA SER A 105 -0.69 11.97 -11.82
C SER A 105 0.00 12.42 -13.10
N SER A 106 -0.50 13.51 -13.70
CA SER A 106 0.13 14.15 -14.87
C SER A 106 1.51 14.75 -14.56
N LEU A 107 1.92 14.75 -13.29
CA LEU A 107 3.25 15.15 -12.87
C LEU A 107 4.27 14.09 -13.27
N ARG A 108 5.28 14.51 -14.03
CA ARG A 108 6.38 13.65 -14.52
C ARG A 108 7.24 13.02 -13.42
N ASN A 109 7.00 13.33 -12.14
CA ASN A 109 7.83 12.92 -11.01
C ASN A 109 7.08 12.04 -9.99
N THR A 110 6.17 11.19 -10.45
CA THR A 110 5.34 10.33 -9.58
C THR A 110 6.01 8.98 -9.39
N ILE A 111 6.26 8.60 -8.13
CA ILE A 111 6.71 7.25 -7.77
C ILE A 111 5.47 6.40 -7.46
N THR A 112 5.34 5.28 -8.15
CA THR A 112 4.25 4.31 -7.97
C THR A 112 4.67 3.18 -7.04
N ILE A 113 3.76 2.76 -6.15
CA ILE A 113 4.03 1.72 -5.15
C ILE A 113 2.91 0.70 -5.20
N SER A 114 3.26 -0.59 -5.32
CA SER A 114 2.29 -1.69 -5.32
C SER A 114 2.70 -2.80 -4.35
N PRO A 115 1.76 -3.37 -3.58
CA PRO A 115 2.02 -4.55 -2.77
C PRO A 115 2.12 -5.85 -3.60
N PHE A 116 1.90 -5.77 -4.92
CA PHE A 116 2.00 -6.88 -5.86
C PHE A 116 3.16 -6.66 -6.83
N SER A 117 3.84 -7.73 -7.23
CA SER A 117 4.89 -7.61 -8.25
C SER A 117 4.26 -7.24 -9.59
N GLY A 118 4.79 -6.24 -10.27
CA GLY A 118 4.26 -5.68 -11.51
C GLY A 118 5.19 -4.59 -12.05
N GLU A 119 4.64 -3.68 -12.84
CA GLU A 119 5.39 -2.55 -13.45
C GLU A 119 5.49 -1.31 -12.55
N SER A 120 5.03 -1.35 -11.30
CA SER A 120 5.20 -0.22 -10.36
C SER A 120 6.66 -0.01 -9.97
N ASP A 121 7.06 1.26 -9.78
CA ASP A 121 8.43 1.67 -9.45
C ASP A 121 8.97 0.95 -8.20
N ILE A 122 8.13 0.85 -7.17
CA ILE A 122 8.41 0.10 -5.95
C ILE A 122 7.38 -1.03 -5.87
N SER A 123 7.84 -2.26 -6.01
CA SER A 123 7.04 -3.45 -5.78
C SER A 123 7.89 -4.62 -5.30
N PRO A 124 7.30 -5.62 -4.62
CA PRO A 124 8.04 -6.80 -4.20
C PRO A 124 8.66 -7.52 -5.39
N TYR A 125 9.90 -7.97 -5.24
CA TYR A 125 10.60 -8.72 -6.29
C TYR A 125 9.75 -9.90 -6.79
N GLY A 126 9.51 -9.92 -8.11
CA GLY A 126 8.73 -10.95 -8.78
C GLY A 126 9.55 -12.20 -9.08
N ASN A 127 8.87 -13.34 -9.24
CA ASN A 127 9.49 -14.49 -9.89
C ASN A 127 9.87 -14.07 -11.33
N PRO A 128 11.11 -14.30 -11.80
CA PRO A 128 11.49 -14.02 -13.19
C PRO A 128 10.65 -14.80 -14.20
N PHE A 129 9.99 -15.88 -13.77
CA PHE A 129 9.02 -16.64 -14.55
C PHE A 129 7.59 -16.24 -14.13
N TYR A 130 7.02 -15.28 -14.84
CA TYR A 130 5.60 -14.97 -14.82
C TYR A 130 5.00 -15.22 -16.20
N PHE A 131 3.72 -15.57 -16.25
CA PHE A 131 3.09 -16.00 -17.51
C PHE A 131 2.59 -14.81 -18.34
N HIS A 132 2.04 -13.80 -17.67
CA HIS A 132 1.43 -12.63 -18.30
C HIS A 132 1.24 -11.50 -17.26
N ASP A 133 0.91 -10.31 -17.74
CA ASP A 133 0.53 -9.15 -16.92
C ASP A 133 -0.98 -8.97 -16.94
N ILE A 134 -1.60 -8.79 -15.78
CA ILE A 134 -2.97 -8.27 -15.69
C ILE A 134 -2.86 -6.76 -15.47
N TYR A 135 -3.46 -6.01 -16.39
CA TYR A 135 -3.71 -4.58 -16.21
C TYR A 135 -5.16 -4.41 -15.77
N TYR A 136 -5.37 -3.97 -14.52
CA TYR A 136 -6.70 -3.72 -13.97
C TYR A 136 -6.72 -2.39 -13.22
N ASN A 137 -7.62 -1.49 -13.61
CA ASN A 137 -7.81 -0.18 -13.00
C ASN A 137 -6.49 0.56 -12.74
N ASN A 138 -5.67 0.67 -13.80
CA ASN A 138 -4.35 1.31 -13.80
C ASN A 138 -3.25 0.63 -12.98
N VAL A 139 -3.45 -0.58 -12.46
CA VAL A 139 -2.39 -1.38 -11.81
C VAL A 139 -1.98 -2.55 -12.67
N SER A 140 -0.67 -2.77 -12.80
CA SER A 140 -0.07 -3.97 -13.39
C SER A 140 0.25 -5.01 -12.30
N ILE A 141 -0.22 -6.24 -12.49
CA ILE A 141 0.02 -7.38 -11.59
C ILE A 141 0.49 -8.58 -12.43
N HIS A 142 1.68 -9.09 -12.13
CA HIS A 142 2.17 -10.32 -12.75
C HIS A 142 1.29 -11.53 -12.35
N ILE A 143 0.87 -12.35 -13.32
CA ILE A 143 0.19 -13.62 -13.06
C ILE A 143 1.22 -14.65 -12.60
N ASN A 144 1.27 -14.89 -11.30
CA ASN A 144 2.07 -15.94 -10.68
C ASN A 144 1.47 -16.36 -9.32
N PHE A 145 1.91 -17.51 -8.80
CA PHE A 145 1.43 -18.04 -7.52
C PHE A 145 1.72 -17.12 -6.32
N ILE A 146 2.80 -16.34 -6.38
CA ILE A 146 3.20 -15.43 -5.29
C ILE A 146 2.20 -14.27 -5.20
N ASN A 147 1.82 -13.66 -6.32
CA ASN A 147 0.81 -12.62 -6.37
C ASN A 147 -0.59 -13.16 -6.05
N ALA A 148 -0.94 -14.37 -6.51
CA ALA A 148 -2.19 -15.01 -6.10
C ALA A 148 -2.26 -15.21 -4.57
N HIS A 149 -1.15 -15.65 -3.96
CA HIS A 149 -1.03 -15.73 -2.51
C HIS A 149 -1.15 -14.34 -1.84
N ARG A 150 -0.52 -13.30 -2.40
CA ARG A 150 -0.64 -11.91 -1.92
C ARG A 150 -2.08 -11.39 -1.94
N VAL A 151 -2.86 -11.74 -2.95
CA VAL A 151 -4.29 -11.39 -3.03
C VAL A 151 -5.06 -12.08 -1.90
N VAL A 152 -4.83 -13.38 -1.67
CA VAL A 152 -5.49 -14.12 -0.59
C VAL A 152 -5.19 -13.50 0.77
N ILE A 153 -3.92 -13.20 1.07
CA ILE A 153 -3.54 -12.61 2.37
C ILE A 153 -4.01 -11.15 2.54
N ALA A 154 -4.29 -10.44 1.45
CA ALA A 154 -4.88 -9.09 1.52
C ALA A 154 -6.31 -9.14 2.09
N PHE A 155 -7.09 -10.16 1.74
CA PHE A 155 -8.43 -10.39 2.31
C PHE A 155 -8.40 -11.18 3.62
N PHE A 156 -7.42 -12.06 3.80
CA PHE A 156 -7.29 -12.94 4.96
C PHE A 156 -5.94 -12.71 5.64
N PRO A 157 -5.85 -11.69 6.53
CA PRO A 157 -4.56 -11.27 7.08
C PRO A 157 -3.88 -12.41 7.87
N PRO A 158 -2.62 -12.74 7.53
CA PRO A 158 -1.88 -13.83 8.14
C PRO A 158 -1.41 -13.43 9.55
N GLU A 159 -0.67 -14.32 10.20
CA GLU A 159 -0.06 -14.07 11.51
C GLU A 159 0.78 -12.77 11.52
N PRO A 160 0.86 -12.04 12.64
CA PRO A 160 1.45 -10.71 12.68
C PRO A 160 2.93 -10.73 12.32
N GLU A 161 3.62 -11.85 12.54
CA GLU A 161 5.01 -12.08 12.16
C GLU A 161 5.17 -12.06 10.63
N VAL A 162 4.23 -12.66 9.89
CA VAL A 162 4.21 -12.64 8.41
C VAL A 162 3.94 -11.22 7.91
N LEU A 163 3.01 -10.50 8.55
CA LEU A 163 2.76 -9.10 8.21
C LEU A 163 3.97 -8.20 8.49
N ALA A 164 4.68 -8.43 9.60
CA ALA A 164 5.90 -7.70 9.92
C ALA A 164 7.00 -7.95 8.88
N GLU A 165 7.15 -9.18 8.41
CA GLU A 165 8.06 -9.54 7.31
C GLU A 165 7.67 -8.81 6.01
N MET A 166 6.37 -8.77 5.67
CA MET A 166 5.90 -8.02 4.50
C MET A 166 6.21 -6.53 4.61
N CYS A 167 5.99 -5.92 5.78
CA CYS A 167 6.35 -4.51 6.01
C CYS A 167 7.86 -4.27 5.88
N GLN A 168 8.68 -5.18 6.41
CA GLN A 168 10.13 -5.10 6.28
C GLN A 168 10.56 -5.18 4.81
N ASN A 169 9.95 -6.07 4.02
CA ASN A 169 10.20 -6.19 2.59
C ASN A 169 9.79 -4.92 1.83
N GLY A 170 8.64 -4.31 2.14
CA GLY A 170 8.25 -3.04 1.53
C GLY A 170 9.24 -1.90 1.81
N TYR A 171 9.79 -1.84 3.03
CA TYR A 171 10.89 -0.92 3.34
C TYR A 171 12.13 -1.23 2.50
N LYS A 172 12.44 -2.52 2.30
CA LYS A 172 13.55 -2.99 1.44
C LYS A 172 13.41 -2.54 0.01
N ASP A 173 12.25 -2.76 -0.57
CA ASP A 173 11.96 -2.41 -1.96
C ASP A 173 12.07 -0.88 -2.15
N ALA A 174 11.51 -0.09 -1.23
CA ALA A 174 11.59 1.37 -1.28
C ALA A 174 13.02 1.89 -1.12
N PHE A 175 13.79 1.36 -0.17
CA PHE A 175 15.18 1.77 0.04
C PHE A 175 16.04 1.48 -1.19
N LEU A 176 15.92 0.27 -1.76
CA LEU A 176 16.66 -0.12 -2.96
C LEU A 176 16.31 0.77 -4.15
N PHE A 177 15.02 1.07 -4.35
CA PHE A 177 14.58 2.01 -5.39
C PHE A 177 15.22 3.39 -5.21
N LEU A 178 15.16 3.97 -4.01
CA LEU A 178 15.74 5.29 -3.74
C LEU A 178 17.25 5.30 -3.95
N LYS A 179 17.95 4.22 -3.58
CA LYS A 179 19.41 4.08 -3.77
C LYS A 179 19.76 3.97 -5.26
N GLN A 180 19.08 3.09 -6.00
CA GLN A 180 19.34 2.86 -7.43
C GLN A 180 19.07 4.09 -8.30
N ASN A 181 18.16 4.96 -7.84
CA ASN A 181 17.82 6.21 -8.53
C ASN A 181 18.55 7.44 -7.94
N GLU A 182 19.55 7.23 -7.08
CA GLU A 182 20.38 8.31 -6.49
C GLU A 182 19.55 9.38 -5.74
N LEU A 183 18.41 8.99 -5.16
CA LEU A 183 17.49 9.89 -4.45
C LEU A 183 17.86 10.09 -2.99
N LEU A 184 18.70 9.20 -2.44
CA LEU A 184 19.25 9.29 -1.10
C LEU A 184 20.45 10.24 -1.09
N LYS A 185 20.39 11.29 -0.26
CA LYS A 185 21.57 12.11 0.05
C LYS A 185 22.16 11.66 1.37
N PRO A 186 23.32 10.98 1.38
CA PRO A 186 24.00 10.67 2.63
C PRO A 186 24.41 11.97 3.31
N SER A 187 24.07 12.08 4.59
CA SER A 187 24.54 13.19 5.43
C SER A 187 26.05 13.17 5.65
N SER A 188 26.71 12.02 5.42
CA SER A 188 28.17 11.87 5.42
C SER A 188 28.66 10.59 4.69
N PRO A 189 29.92 10.50 4.24
CA PRO A 189 30.49 9.26 3.66
C PRO A 189 30.47 8.05 4.62
N LEU A 190 30.53 8.30 5.92
CA LEU A 190 30.43 7.25 6.94
C LEU A 190 29.02 6.64 6.98
N SER A 191 27.97 7.46 6.81
CA SER A 191 26.58 7.00 6.78
C SER A 191 26.29 6.07 5.60
N GLU A 192 26.97 6.26 4.47
CA GLU A 192 26.83 5.44 3.27
C GLU A 192 27.45 4.03 3.45
N LEU A 193 28.63 3.94 4.06
CA LEU A 193 29.29 2.66 4.36
C LEU A 193 28.54 1.86 5.43
N THR A 194 28.00 2.54 6.45
CA THR A 194 27.23 1.90 7.52
C THR A 194 25.93 1.29 6.99
N LEU A 195 25.29 1.94 6.01
CA LEU A 195 24.08 1.42 5.37
C LEU A 195 24.29 0.13 4.58
N ILE A 196 25.39 0.05 3.82
CA ILE A 196 25.67 -1.13 2.99
C ILE A 196 25.89 -2.34 3.92
N ASP A 197 26.63 -2.15 5.00
CA ASP A 197 26.92 -3.19 5.99
C ASP A 197 25.69 -3.55 6.83
N GLU A 198 24.87 -2.57 7.24
CA GLU A 198 23.60 -2.84 7.92
C GLU A 198 22.62 -3.61 7.00
N TRP A 199 22.59 -3.31 5.70
CA TRP A 199 21.64 -3.88 4.75
C TRP A 199 21.93 -5.33 4.35
N GLU A 200 23.20 -5.62 4.04
CA GLU A 200 23.65 -6.99 3.75
C GLU A 200 23.50 -7.90 4.97
N ASN A 201 23.53 -7.32 6.18
CA ASN A 201 23.40 -8.03 7.44
C ASN A 201 22.01 -7.95 8.09
N ILE A 202 21.00 -7.32 7.48
CA ILE A 202 19.63 -7.32 8.06
C ILE A 202 19.17 -8.77 8.15
N PRO A 203 18.99 -9.31 9.38
CA PRO A 203 18.56 -10.68 9.52
C PRO A 203 17.18 -10.82 8.90
N THR A 204 17.01 -11.81 8.02
CA THR A 204 15.67 -12.31 7.73
C THR A 204 15.05 -12.71 9.09
N SER A 205 13.83 -12.25 9.37
CA SER A 205 13.17 -12.27 10.68
C SER A 205 13.22 -13.60 11.45
N LYS A 206 13.50 -14.72 10.77
CA LYS A 206 13.84 -16.02 11.38
C LYS A 206 14.97 -15.96 12.41
N LYS A 207 15.95 -15.06 12.28
CA LYS A 207 17.08 -14.94 13.23
C LYS A 207 16.78 -14.08 14.46
N CYS A 208 15.88 -13.09 14.35
CA CYS A 208 15.53 -12.20 15.46
C CYS A 208 14.74 -12.90 16.58
N ILE A 209 14.03 -13.99 16.25
CA ILE A 209 13.21 -14.74 17.22
C ILE A 209 14.03 -15.79 17.97
N SER A 210 15.08 -16.36 17.36
CA SER A 210 15.91 -17.39 18.02
C SER A 210 16.81 -16.84 19.12
N GLU A 211 17.16 -15.56 19.06
CA GLU A 211 18.16 -14.96 19.97
C GLU A 211 17.55 -14.14 21.12
N ASN A 212 16.26 -13.79 21.06
CA ASN A 212 15.61 -13.02 22.13
C ASN A 212 14.24 -13.60 22.49
N ASN A 213 14.17 -14.26 23.65
CA ASN A 213 12.93 -14.68 24.32
C ASN A 213 12.11 -13.46 24.77
N LEU A 214 11.53 -12.68 23.84
CA LEU A 214 10.58 -11.62 24.19
C LEU A 214 9.21 -12.24 24.46
N SER A 215 8.85 -12.36 25.74
CA SER A 215 7.47 -12.50 26.15
C SER A 215 6.72 -11.21 25.79
N VAL A 216 5.79 -11.32 24.83
CA VAL A 216 5.00 -10.20 24.32
C VAL A 216 3.97 -9.79 25.38
N THR A 217 4.38 -8.97 26.34
CA THR A 217 3.45 -8.15 27.13
C THR A 217 3.19 -6.83 26.39
N GLY A 218 1.93 -6.39 26.42
CA GLY A 218 1.38 -5.40 25.50
C GLY A 218 2.10 -4.06 25.51
N ASN A 219 2.97 -3.84 24.52
CA ASN A 219 3.21 -2.54 23.90
C ASN A 219 3.96 -2.77 22.57
N SER A 220 3.23 -2.75 21.46
CA SER A 220 3.81 -2.78 20.11
C SER A 220 4.36 -1.39 19.76
N LYS A 221 5.37 -0.94 20.51
CA LYS A 221 6.26 0.13 20.06
C LYS A 221 7.60 -0.54 19.78
N ASN A 222 8.11 -0.35 18.57
CA ASN A 222 9.48 -0.65 18.14
C ASN A 222 9.71 -2.05 17.54
N ILE A 223 9.39 -2.21 16.24
CA ILE A 223 9.94 -3.30 15.41
C ILE A 223 11.07 -2.79 14.50
N LEU A 224 11.25 -1.47 14.37
CA LEU A 224 12.40 -0.86 13.72
C LEU A 224 13.55 -0.68 14.74
N PRO A 225 14.78 -1.12 14.45
CA PRO A 225 15.96 -0.78 15.25
C PRO A 225 16.02 0.74 15.49
N ASP A 226 16.41 1.16 16.68
CA ASP A 226 16.48 2.59 17.03
C ASP A 226 17.49 3.37 16.16
N SER A 227 18.41 2.68 15.47
CA SER A 227 19.28 3.27 14.44
C SER A 227 18.51 3.74 13.21
N ILE A 228 17.44 3.05 12.81
CA ILE A 228 16.60 3.41 11.65
C ILE A 228 15.65 4.58 11.99
N LYS A 229 15.34 4.78 13.27
CA LYS A 229 14.54 5.93 13.75
C LYS A 229 15.33 7.24 13.79
N LYS A 230 16.65 7.17 13.81
CA LYS A 230 17.50 8.34 13.61
C LYS A 230 17.69 8.52 12.11
N GLU A 231 16.85 9.35 11.52
CA GLU A 231 16.98 9.79 10.13
C GLU A 231 18.43 10.21 9.84
N ALA A 232 19.11 9.46 8.99
CA ALA A 232 20.44 9.80 8.48
C ALA A 232 20.39 10.38 7.05
N PHE A 233 19.19 10.58 6.49
CA PHE A 233 18.97 10.96 5.11
C PHE A 233 17.89 12.03 4.98
N GLU A 234 18.16 13.03 4.14
CA GLU A 234 17.13 13.89 3.58
C GLU A 234 16.75 13.36 2.20
N ILE A 235 15.45 13.27 1.92
CA ILE A 235 14.97 12.98 0.56
C ILE A 235 15.29 14.22 -0.29
N SER A 236 16.15 14.04 -1.28
CA SER A 236 16.47 15.12 -2.21
C SER A 236 15.29 15.46 -3.11
N LYS A 237 15.15 16.72 -3.54
CA LYS A 237 14.27 17.05 -4.66
C LYS A 237 14.71 16.19 -5.84
N ALA A 238 13.82 15.30 -6.29
CA ALA A 238 14.09 14.43 -7.41
C ALA A 238 14.49 15.28 -8.63
N PRO A 239 15.65 15.02 -9.26
CA PRO A 239 15.88 15.48 -10.63
C PRO A 239 14.80 14.88 -11.55
N GLU A 240 14.66 15.37 -12.80
CA GLU A 240 13.77 14.75 -13.78
C GLU A 240 14.16 13.27 -13.97
N LEU A 241 13.47 12.39 -13.25
CA LEU A 241 13.62 10.96 -13.36
C LEU A 241 12.99 10.57 -14.70
N LYS A 242 13.72 9.80 -15.52
CA LYS A 242 13.16 9.19 -16.72
C LYS A 242 12.29 8.01 -16.29
N PHE A 243 11.04 8.28 -15.92
CA PHE A 243 10.06 7.22 -15.71
C PHE A 243 9.72 6.54 -17.04
N ARG A 244 9.40 5.25 -16.96
CA ARG A 244 8.92 4.49 -18.12
C ARG A 244 7.55 5.04 -18.52
N ASP A 245 7.41 5.50 -19.75
CA ASP A 245 6.11 5.84 -20.32
C ASP A 245 5.29 4.54 -20.46
N CYS A 246 4.38 4.26 -19.52
CA CYS A 246 3.44 3.12 -19.62
C CYS A 246 2.43 3.28 -20.78
N HIS A 247 2.44 4.42 -21.48
CA HIS A 247 1.49 4.74 -22.53
C HIS A 247 1.67 3.95 -23.85
N SER A 248 2.83 3.36 -24.12
CA SER A 248 3.06 2.71 -25.42
C SER A 248 2.44 1.31 -25.55
N ASN A 249 2.19 0.59 -24.45
CA ASN A 249 1.80 -0.82 -24.53
C ASN A 249 0.30 -1.10 -24.33
N ALA A 250 -0.47 -0.13 -23.81
CA ALA A 250 -1.90 -0.34 -23.54
C ALA A 250 -2.78 -0.21 -24.79
N GLN A 251 -2.44 0.69 -25.73
CA GLN A 251 -3.26 0.91 -26.94
C GLN A 251 -2.98 -0.09 -28.08
N GLU A 252 -1.82 -0.73 -28.12
CA GLU A 252 -1.50 -1.70 -29.19
C GLU A 252 -2.10 -3.10 -28.98
N LYS A 253 -2.49 -3.46 -27.75
CA LYS A 253 -3.03 -4.79 -27.45
C LYS A 253 -4.55 -4.93 -27.57
N GLU A 254 -5.30 -3.83 -27.63
CA GLU A 254 -6.76 -3.87 -27.83
C GLU A 254 -7.17 -3.99 -29.31
N ILE A 255 -6.25 -3.83 -30.26
CA ILE A 255 -6.57 -3.81 -31.71
C ILE A 255 -6.45 -5.20 -32.38
N ASN A 256 -5.88 -6.21 -31.69
CA ASN A 256 -5.62 -7.53 -32.27
C ASN A 256 -6.41 -8.68 -31.62
N ALA A 257 -7.71 -8.51 -31.43
CA ALA A 257 -8.61 -9.66 -31.25
C ALA A 257 -9.14 -10.10 -32.63
N PRO A 258 -8.94 -11.36 -33.07
CA PRO A 258 -9.52 -11.83 -34.33
C PRO A 258 -11.04 -11.95 -34.18
N GLU A 259 -11.78 -11.30 -35.08
CA GLU A 259 -13.19 -11.61 -35.32
C GLU A 259 -13.25 -12.99 -35.99
N ASP A 260 -13.60 -14.02 -35.22
CA ASP A 260 -13.94 -15.33 -35.77
C ASP A 260 -15.41 -15.36 -36.19
N SER A 261 -15.56 -15.62 -37.49
CA SER A 261 -16.73 -15.98 -38.29
C SER A 261 -17.46 -17.25 -37.85
#